data_AF-A0A8T5KH22-F1
#
_entry.id   AF-A0A8T5KH22-F1
#
_cell.length_a   1.000
_cell.length_b   1.000
_cell.length_c   1.000
_cell.angle_alpha   90.00
_cell.angle_beta   90.00
_cell.angle_gamma   90.00
#
_symmetry.space_group_name_H-M   'P 1'
#
loop_
_entity.id
_entity.type
_entity.pdbx_description
1 polymer ?
#
loop_
_entity_poly.entity_id
_entity_poly.type
_entity_poly.pdbx_seq_one_letter_code
_entity_poly.pdbx_strand_id
1 'polypeptide(L)'
;MSLGLPDWPEVGYIVIATVLKVESYGAYVRLDEYSGKEGLLHISEISSRWVRNIRNHVRRNQKVVLQVMRTDKKKGQVDLSLRRVSR
;
A
#
# COMPACT_ATOMS: atom_id res chain seq x y z
N MET A 1 -12.13 0.80 27.23
CA MET A 1 -10.84 0.32 26.70
C MET A 1 -10.71 0.84 25.27
N SER A 2 -9.90 1.87 25.04
CA SER A 2 -9.57 2.28 23.67
C SER A 2 -8.68 1.18 23.09
N LEU A 3 -9.24 0.30 22.28
CA LEU A 3 -8.45 -0.60 21.44
C LEU A 3 -7.71 0.29 20.45
N GLY A 4 -6.49 0.70 20.81
CA GLY A 4 -5.58 1.35 19.88
C GLY A 4 -5.36 0.43 18.68
N LEU A 5 -5.13 1.02 17.51
CA LEU A 5 -4.77 0.24 16.32
C LEU A 5 -3.52 -0.61 16.62
N PRO A 6 -3.47 -1.86 16.14
CA PRO A 6 -2.27 -2.67 16.27
C PRO A 6 -1.09 -1.98 15.57
N ASP A 7 0.14 -2.23 16.04
CA ASP A 7 1.36 -1.63 15.45
C ASP A 7 1.56 -2.01 13.96
N TRP A 8 0.98 -3.14 13.55
CA TRP A 8 1.02 -3.64 12.19
C TRP A 8 -0.39 -3.93 11.68
N PRO A 9 -0.69 -3.60 10.41
CA PRO A 9 -1.98 -3.93 9.83
C PRO A 9 -2.13 -5.45 9.64
N GLU A 10 -3.37 -5.90 9.75
CA GLU A 10 -3.76 -7.28 9.48
C GLU A 10 -4.01 -7.51 7.99
N VAL A 11 -3.77 -8.73 7.53
CA VAL A 11 -4.04 -9.11 6.13
C VAL A 11 -5.53 -8.99 5.85
N GLY A 12 -5.86 -8.39 4.70
CA GLY A 12 -7.23 -8.17 4.26
C GLY A 12 -7.79 -6.80 4.63
N TYR A 13 -7.18 -6.08 5.57
CA TYR A 13 -7.65 -4.76 5.98
C TYR A 13 -7.42 -3.71 4.89
N ILE A 14 -8.28 -2.70 4.88
CA ILE A 14 -8.13 -1.52 4.03
C ILE A 14 -7.39 -0.44 4.82
N VAL A 15 -6.39 0.17 4.19
CA VAL A 15 -5.56 1.21 4.79
C VAL A 15 -5.41 2.40 3.85
N ILE A 16 -5.30 3.60 4.41
CA ILE A 16 -4.94 4.79 3.66
C ILE A 16 -3.43 4.96 3.72
N ALA A 17 -2.81 5.08 2.54
CA ALA A 17 -1.38 5.29 2.43
C ALA A 17 -1.03 6.47 1.52
N THR A 18 0.03 7.19 1.86
CA THR A 18 0.58 8.28 1.06
C THR A 18 1.77 7.78 0.24
N VAL A 19 1.75 7.97 -1.08
CA VAL A 19 2.84 7.57 -1.97
C VAL A 19 4.09 8.41 -1.72
N LEU A 20 5.19 7.77 -1.33
CA LEU A 20 6.48 8.42 -1.09
C LEU A 20 7.34 8.45 -2.35
N LYS A 21 7.39 7.32 -3.07
CA LYS A 21 8.25 7.12 -4.24
C LYS A 21 7.57 6.21 -5.25
N VAL A 22 7.76 6.50 -6.54
CA VAL A 22 7.26 5.68 -7.66
C VAL A 22 8.44 5.19 -8.47
N GLU A 23 8.58 3.88 -8.57
CA GLU A 23 9.57 3.15 -9.35
C GLU A 23 8.90 2.43 -10.53
N SER A 24 9.67 1.93 -11.49
CA SER A 24 9.12 1.21 -12.66
C SER A 24 8.34 -0.07 -12.28
N TYR A 25 8.73 -0.74 -11.19
CA TYR A 25 8.14 -2.00 -10.74
C TYR A 25 7.07 -1.82 -9.64
N GLY A 26 6.87 -0.61 -9.12
CA GLY A 26 5.98 -0.41 -7.98
C GLY A 26 6.08 0.98 -7.34
N ALA A 27 5.38 1.18 -6.25
CA ALA A 27 5.42 2.41 -5.47
C ALA A 27 5.61 2.11 -3.99
N TYR A 28 6.51 2.86 -3.36
CA TYR A 28 6.66 2.88 -1.92
C TYR A 28 5.68 3.88 -1.34
N VAL A 29 4.96 3.46 -0.32
CA VAL A 29 3.92 4.23 0.35
C VAL A 29 4.15 4.23 1.85
N ARG A 30 3.56 5.22 2.53
CA ARG A 30 3.54 5.33 3.98
C ARG A 30 2.13 5.11 4.49
N LEU A 31 1.93 4.19 5.41
CA LEU A 31 0.64 3.95 6.04
C LEU A 31 0.40 5.02 7.11
N ASP A 32 -0.54 5.94 6.86
CA ASP A 32 -0.73 7.10 7.73
C ASP A 32 -1.36 6.71 9.08
N GLU A 33 -2.15 5.64 9.11
CA GLU A 33 -2.84 5.13 10.31
C GLU A 33 -1.95 4.24 11.20
N TYR A 34 -0.82 3.77 10.68
CA TYR A 34 0.06 2.81 11.34
C TYR A 34 1.44 3.41 11.58
N SER A 35 1.52 4.53 12.31
CA SER A 35 2.78 5.17 12.71
C SER A 35 3.77 5.43 11.56
N GLY A 36 3.26 5.62 10.33
CA GLY A 36 4.09 5.86 9.16
C GLY A 36 4.90 4.65 8.69
N LYS A 37 4.46 3.43 8.96
CA LYS A 37 5.13 2.21 8.45
C LYS A 37 5.20 2.22 6.92
N GLU A 38 6.24 1.59 6.39
CA GLU A 38 6.45 1.51 4.94
C GLU A 38 5.63 0.39 4.32
N GLY A 39 5.05 0.69 3.17
CA GLY A 39 4.34 -0.26 2.34
C GLY A 39 4.88 -0.28 0.91
N LEU A 40 4.71 -1.41 0.25
CA LEU A 40 5.05 -1.60 -1.16
C LEU A 40 3.79 -1.97 -1.95
N LEU A 41 3.49 -1.16 -2.97
CA LEU A 41 2.50 -1.45 -3.99
C LEU A 41 3.22 -1.93 -5.24
N HIS A 42 3.26 -3.25 -5.46
CA HIS A 42 3.86 -3.82 -6.66
C HIS A 42 3.02 -3.51 -7.91
N ILE A 43 3.64 -3.37 -9.09
CA ILE A 43 2.93 -3.04 -10.34
C ILE A 43 1.82 -4.05 -10.68
N SER A 44 2.05 -5.33 -10.39
CA SER A 44 1.05 -6.40 -10.57
C SER A 44 -0.19 -6.25 -9.67
N GLU A 45 -0.09 -5.46 -8.60
CA GLU A 45 -1.17 -5.20 -7.66
C GLU A 45 -1.87 -3.85 -7.89
N ILE A 46 -1.48 -3.10 -8.93
CA ILE A 46 -2.11 -1.83 -9.30
C ILE A 46 -3.40 -2.04 -10.09
N SER A 47 -3.40 -2.98 -11.03
CA SER A 47 -4.55 -3.29 -11.89
C SER A 47 -4.54 -4.76 -12.30
N SER A 48 -5.71 -5.29 -12.60
CA SER A 48 -5.85 -6.61 -13.25
C SER A 48 -5.50 -6.55 -14.75
N ARG A 49 -5.46 -5.36 -15.35
CA ARG A 49 -5.05 -5.13 -16.74
C ARG A 49 -3.58 -4.78 -16.80
N TRP A 50 -2.96 -5.00 -17.96
CA TRP A 50 -1.56 -4.63 -18.19
C TRP A 50 -1.31 -3.13 -17.95
N VAL A 51 -0.38 -2.83 -17.06
CA VAL A 51 0.02 -1.45 -16.72
C VAL A 51 1.30 -1.12 -17.49
N ARG A 52 1.18 -0.29 -18.54
CA ARG A 52 2.36 0.16 -19.32
C ARG A 52 3.18 1.21 -18.60
N ASN A 53 2.54 2.08 -17.83
CA ASN A 53 3.19 3.14 -17.07
C ASN A 53 2.49 3.34 -15.73
N ILE A 54 3.19 2.96 -14.66
CA ILE A 54 2.74 3.10 -13.28
C ILE A 54 2.36 4.54 -12.88
N ARG A 55 3.03 5.55 -13.46
CA ARG A 55 2.79 6.97 -13.14
C ARG A 55 1.41 7.47 -13.57
N ASN A 56 0.72 6.71 -14.42
CA ASN A 56 -0.66 6.98 -14.79
C ASN A 56 -1.66 6.57 -13.70
N HIS A 57 -1.25 5.72 -12.76
CA HIS A 57 -2.09 5.18 -11.68
C HIS A 57 -1.75 5.78 -10.32
N VAL A 58 -0.47 6.02 -10.05
CA VAL A 58 0.01 6.53 -8.77
C VAL A 58 1.05 7.63 -8.97
N ARG A 59 0.98 8.66 -8.11
CA ARG A 59 1.88 9.82 -8.12
C ARG A 59 2.43 10.07 -6.73
N ARG A 60 3.63 10.65 -6.65
CA ARG A 60 4.21 11.08 -5.36
C ARG A 60 3.25 12.01 -4.61
N ASN A 61 3.17 11.86 -3.30
CA ASN A 61 2.28 12.56 -2.37
C ASN A 61 0.78 12.28 -2.55
N GLN A 62 0.40 11.38 -3.47
CA GLN A 62 -1.00 10.96 -3.60
C GLN A 62 -1.38 10.08 -2.43
N LYS A 63 -2.55 10.34 -1.81
CA LYS A 63 -3.20 9.41 -0.89
C LYS A 63 -3.97 8.37 -1.69
N VAL A 64 -3.76 7.11 -1.36
CA VAL A 64 -4.39 5.95 -2.01
C VAL A 64 -4.94 5.01 -0.96
N VAL A 65 -6.10 4.42 -1.26
CA VAL A 65 -6.72 3.38 -0.44
C VAL A 65 -6.24 2.03 -0.96
N LEU A 66 -5.67 1.22 -0.09
CA LEU A 66 -5.03 -0.04 -0.45
C LEU A 66 -5.48 -1.16 0.49
N GLN A 67 -5.51 -2.39 -0.01
CA GLN A 67 -5.72 -3.57 0.81
C GLN A 67 -4.38 -4.20 1.21
N VAL A 68 -4.29 -4.62 2.48
CA VAL A 68 -3.14 -5.31 3.04
C VAL A 68 -3.09 -6.74 2.53
N MET A 69 -2.00 -7.06 1.84
CA MET A 69 -1.76 -8.38 1.28
C MET A 69 -0.96 -9.27 2.22
N ARG A 70 0.08 -8.68 2.80
CA ARG A 70 1.04 -9.37 3.65
C ARG A 70 1.75 -8.37 4.53
N THR A 71 2.02 -8.75 5.76
CA THR A 71 2.79 -7.94 6.70
C THR A 71 4.08 -8.67 7.06
N ASP A 72 5.23 -8.13 6.64
CA ASP A 72 6.55 -8.68 6.97
C ASP A 72 7.20 -7.85 8.08
N LYS A 73 6.97 -8.27 9.33
CA LYS A 73 7.51 -7.60 10.52
C LYS A 73 9.04 -7.68 10.62
N LYS A 74 9.67 -8.66 9.96
CA LYS A 74 11.14 -8.81 9.97
C LYS A 74 11.80 -7.78 9.05
N LYS A 75 11.18 -7.55 7.88
CA LYS A 75 11.65 -6.54 6.91
C LYS A 75 11.14 -5.14 7.20
N GLY A 76 10.15 -5.01 8.06
CA GLY A 76 9.55 -3.72 8.38
C GLY A 76 8.61 -3.19 7.29
N GLN A 77 8.07 -4.07 6.43
CA GLN A 77 7.34 -3.70 5.21
C GLN A 77 5.97 -4.37 5.14
N VAL A 78 4.98 -3.67 4.58
CA VAL A 78 3.65 -4.19 4.26
C VAL A 78 3.45 -4.27 2.74
N ASP A 79 3.13 -5.44 2.21
CA ASP A 79 2.74 -5.55 0.80
C ASP A 79 1.26 -5.17 0.65
N LEU A 80 0.97 -4.34 -0.35
CA LEU A 80 -0.32 -3.69 -0.52
C LEU A 80 -0.86 -3.89 -1.94
N SER A 81 -2.19 -3.79 -2.08
CA SER A 81 -2.87 -3.96 -3.37
C SER A 81 -3.95 -2.90 -3.60
N LEU A 82 -3.88 -2.26 -4.76
CA LEU A 82 -4.90 -1.30 -5.21
C LEU A 82 -6.03 -2.03 -5.93
N ARG A 83 -5.71 -3.03 -6.75
CA ARG A 83 -6.68 -3.77 -7.58
C ARG A 83 -7.71 -4.59 -6.81
N ARG A 84 -7.46 -4.88 -5.53
CA ARG A 84 -8.39 -5.61 -4.68
C ARG A 84 -9.42 -4.71 -3.98
N VAL A 85 -9.13 -3.41 -3.90
CA VAL A 85 -10.07 -2.41 -3.37
C VAL A 85 -11.14 -2.07 -4.41
N SER A 86 -10.75 -1.99 -5.67
CA SER A 86 -11.60 -1.54 -6.79
C SER A 86 -12.48 -2.63 -7.40
N ARG A 87 -12.95 -3.58 -6.60
CA ARG A 87 -13.91 -4.61 -7.04
C ARG A 87 -15.36 -4.12 -7.00
#